data_AF-A0A067J9A4-F1
#
_entry.id   AF-A0A067J9A4-F1
#
_cell.length_a   1.000
_cell.length_b   1.000
_cell.length_c   1.000
_cell.angle_alpha   90.00
_cell.angle_beta   90.00
_cell.angle_gamma   90.00
#
_symmetry.space_group_name_H-M   'P 1'
#
loop_
_entity.id
_entity.type
_entity.pdbx_description
1 polymer ?
#
loop_
_entity_poly.entity_id
_entity_poly.type
_entity_poly.pdbx_seq_one_letter_code
_entity_poly.pdbx_strand_id
1 'polypeptide(L)'
;MNRVYNYTLDPCGPVYVIVGDGGNIEQVDVDHADDHGKCPSAGDNIPEFGGVCHINFSSGPAKGKFCWDKQPEWSAFRESSFGHGILEVVNSTYALWTWHRNQDIYNNDSHGDQIYIVRQPELCLQQWRRSRLETNNSGHGPTSISSPLKFQNGLSK
;
A
#
# COMPACT_ATOMS: atom_id res chain seq x y z
N MET A 1 0.29 11.75 -6.03
CA MET A 1 0.71 10.68 -5.10
C MET A 1 -0.39 9.66 -5.03
N ASN A 2 -0.09 8.38 -5.25
CA ASN A 2 -1.10 7.33 -5.23
C ASN A 2 -1.34 6.92 -3.78
N ARG A 3 -2.19 7.69 -3.10
CA ARG A 3 -2.71 7.38 -1.77
C ARG A 3 -3.93 6.48 -1.94
N VAL A 4 -4.12 5.53 -1.04
CA VAL A 4 -5.16 4.50 -1.20
C VAL A 4 -5.89 4.22 0.09
N TYR A 5 -7.21 4.10 0.00
CA TYR A 5 -8.07 3.61 1.07
C TYR A 5 -9.09 2.66 0.46
N ASN A 6 -9.24 1.47 1.06
CA ASN A 6 -10.17 0.43 0.59
C ASN A 6 -10.06 0.15 -0.93
N TYR A 7 -8.83 -0.09 -1.41
CA TYR A 7 -8.49 -0.32 -2.83
C TYR A 7 -8.92 0.77 -3.81
N THR A 8 -9.25 1.95 -3.32
CA THR A 8 -9.61 3.11 -4.13
C THR A 8 -8.57 4.20 -3.92
N LEU A 9 -8.15 4.87 -5.00
CA LEU A 9 -7.31 6.05 -4.89
C LEU A 9 -8.04 7.13 -4.10
N ASP A 10 -7.42 7.57 -3.02
CA ASP A 10 -8.02 8.51 -2.07
C ASP A 10 -6.95 9.53 -1.66
N PRO A 11 -7.12 10.83 -1.99
CA PRO A 11 -6.18 11.89 -1.59
C PRO A 11 -5.94 11.98 -0.07
N CYS A 12 -6.88 11.51 0.74
CA CYS A 12 -6.82 11.46 2.19
C CYS A 12 -6.43 10.09 2.75
N GLY A 13 -6.25 9.10 1.89
CA GLY A 13 -5.70 7.81 2.26
C GLY A 13 -4.24 7.89 2.73
N PRO A 14 -3.78 6.91 3.50
CA PRO A 14 -2.35 6.78 3.82
C PRO A 14 -1.54 6.43 2.56
N VAL A 15 -0.23 6.65 2.67
CA VAL A 15 0.76 6.07 1.76
C VAL A 15 1.26 4.79 2.44
N TYR A 16 1.19 3.66 1.73
CA TYR A 16 1.75 2.40 2.20
C TYR A 16 3.13 2.21 1.58
N VAL A 17 4.13 2.00 2.43
CA VAL A 17 5.50 1.72 2.04
C VAL A 17 5.87 0.38 2.66
N ILE A 18 6.42 -0.52 1.85
CA ILE A 18 6.81 -1.88 2.26
C ILE A 18 8.31 -2.00 1.99
N VAL A 19 9.07 -2.29 3.05
CA VAL A 19 10.54 -2.48 3.01
C VAL A 19 10.84 -3.82 3.68
N GLY A 20 10.62 -4.91 2.93
CA GLY A 20 10.90 -6.29 3.34
C GLY A 20 12.19 -6.85 2.73
N ASP A 21 12.97 -5.98 2.10
CA ASP A 21 14.09 -6.24 1.20
C ASP A 21 15.46 -6.13 1.89
N GLY A 22 15.54 -6.59 3.14
CA GLY A 22 16.75 -6.45 3.97
C GLY A 22 17.94 -7.33 3.58
N GLY A 23 17.83 -8.21 2.57
CA GLY A 23 18.94 -9.06 2.12
C GLY A 23 19.04 -10.43 2.79
N ASN A 24 17.93 -11.06 3.17
CA ASN A 24 17.95 -12.40 3.74
C ASN A 24 18.14 -13.50 2.67
N ILE A 25 18.39 -14.75 3.09
CA ILE A 25 18.70 -15.88 2.21
C ILE A 25 17.53 -16.34 1.32
N GLU A 26 16.29 -15.96 1.66
CA GLU A 26 15.06 -16.33 0.96
C GLU A 26 14.89 -15.58 -0.38
N GLN A 27 15.86 -14.72 -0.73
CA GLN A 27 15.89 -13.88 -1.93
C GLN A 27 14.86 -12.74 -1.92
N VAL A 28 14.92 -11.87 -2.93
CA VAL A 28 13.95 -10.79 -3.14
C VAL A 28 12.78 -11.30 -3.98
N ASP A 29 11.57 -10.82 -3.69
CA ASP A 29 10.39 -11.13 -4.49
C ASP A 29 10.49 -10.43 -5.85
N VAL A 30 10.27 -11.18 -6.93
CA VAL A 30 10.41 -10.72 -8.32
C VAL A 30 9.14 -10.90 -9.15
N ASP A 31 8.23 -11.78 -8.69
CA ASP A 31 6.98 -12.06 -9.37
C ASP A 31 5.91 -11.09 -8.85
N HIS A 32 5.02 -10.66 -9.73
CA HIS A 32 3.85 -9.87 -9.33
C HIS A 32 2.57 -10.67 -9.58
N ALA A 33 1.58 -10.52 -8.70
CA ALA A 33 0.28 -11.16 -8.88
C ALA A 33 -0.45 -10.74 -10.17
N ASP A 34 -0.07 -9.58 -10.73
CA ASP A 34 -0.56 -9.06 -12.02
C ASP A 34 0.26 -9.52 -13.24
N ASP A 35 1.35 -10.25 -13.05
CA ASP A 35 2.09 -10.88 -14.14
C ASP A 35 1.28 -12.05 -14.74
N HIS A 36 1.52 -12.32 -16.02
CA HIS A 36 0.77 -13.35 -16.75
C HIS A 36 0.93 -14.73 -16.10
N GLY A 37 -0.19 -15.32 -15.65
CA GLY A 37 -0.22 -16.65 -15.03
C GLY A 37 0.26 -16.69 -13.57
N LYS A 38 0.52 -15.54 -12.94
CA LYS A 38 1.02 -15.45 -11.55
C LYS A 38 -0.06 -15.07 -10.52
N CYS A 39 -1.29 -14.81 -10.96
CA CYS A 39 -2.38 -14.54 -10.03
C CYS A 39 -2.69 -15.78 -9.18
N PRO A 40 -2.56 -15.70 -7.84
CA PRO A 40 -2.84 -16.83 -6.95
C PRO A 40 -4.31 -17.26 -6.97
N SER A 41 -4.53 -18.55 -6.74
CA SER A 41 -5.85 -19.15 -6.53
C SER A 41 -6.36 -18.88 -5.11
N ALA A 42 -7.66 -19.06 -4.88
CA ALA A 42 -8.26 -18.85 -3.55
C ALA A 42 -7.76 -19.85 -2.47
N GLY A 43 -7.16 -20.97 -2.89
CA GLY A 43 -6.47 -21.90 -1.98
C GLY A 43 -5.04 -21.48 -1.64
N ASP A 44 -4.48 -20.53 -2.39
CA ASP A 44 -3.16 -19.97 -2.14
C ASP A 44 -3.30 -18.83 -1.10
N ASN A 45 -2.29 -18.64 -0.25
CA ASN A 45 -2.29 -17.64 0.83
C ASN A 45 -3.31 -17.88 1.96
N ILE A 46 -3.63 -19.14 2.26
CA ILE A 46 -4.32 -19.48 3.51
C ILE A 46 -3.33 -19.29 4.66
N PRO A 47 -3.57 -18.33 5.59
CA PRO A 47 -2.62 -18.09 6.66
C PRO A 47 -2.61 -19.25 7.66
N GLU A 48 -1.43 -19.60 8.18
CA GLU A 48 -1.27 -20.61 9.24
C GLU A 48 -2.06 -20.22 10.50
N PHE A 49 -2.12 -18.92 10.78
CA PHE A 49 -2.87 -18.34 11.88
C PHE A 49 -3.83 -17.25 11.37
N GLY A 50 -5.13 -17.41 11.66
CA GLY A 50 -6.15 -16.42 11.32
C GLY A 50 -7.20 -16.92 10.32
N GLY A 51 -8.10 -16.02 9.92
CA GLY A 51 -9.15 -16.30 8.94
C GLY A 51 -8.83 -15.68 7.58
N VAL A 52 -9.59 -16.10 6.56
CA VAL A 52 -9.49 -15.57 5.20
C VAL A 52 -10.53 -14.48 4.98
N CYS A 53 -10.10 -13.31 4.53
CA CYS A 53 -10.97 -12.17 4.20
C CYS A 53 -10.76 -11.61 2.80
N HIS A 54 -9.91 -12.27 1.99
CA HIS A 54 -9.69 -11.85 0.61
C HIS A 54 -10.89 -12.26 -0.25
N ILE A 55 -11.41 -11.32 -1.03
CA ILE A 55 -12.54 -11.53 -1.94
C ILE A 55 -12.22 -10.88 -3.29
N ASN A 56 -12.88 -11.31 -4.36
CA ASN A 56 -12.75 -10.69 -5.66
C ASN A 56 -13.18 -9.21 -5.60
N PHE A 57 -12.53 -8.37 -6.40
CA PHE A 57 -12.88 -6.97 -6.50
C PHE A 57 -14.33 -6.81 -6.98
N SER A 58 -15.13 -6.02 -6.28
CA SER A 58 -16.52 -5.74 -6.64
C SER A 58 -16.67 -4.56 -7.62
N SER A 59 -15.60 -3.78 -7.81
CA SER A 59 -15.57 -2.56 -8.62
C SER A 59 -14.18 -2.29 -9.20
N GLY A 60 -14.07 -1.25 -10.03
CA GLY A 60 -12.80 -0.82 -10.64
C GLY A 60 -12.32 -1.72 -11.80
N PRO A 61 -11.08 -1.51 -12.27
CA PRO A 61 -10.53 -2.21 -13.44
C PRO A 61 -10.44 -3.73 -13.31
N ALA A 62 -10.30 -4.26 -12.09
CA ALA A 62 -10.26 -5.71 -11.83
C ALA A 62 -11.60 -6.30 -11.36
N LYS A 63 -12.74 -5.62 -11.61
CA LYS A 63 -14.06 -6.09 -11.20
C LYS A 63 -14.31 -7.56 -11.60
N GLY A 64 -14.71 -8.36 -10.61
CA GLY A 64 -14.99 -9.79 -10.76
C GLY A 64 -13.75 -10.69 -10.70
N LYS A 65 -12.54 -10.12 -10.69
CA LYS A 65 -11.27 -10.84 -10.63
C LYS A 65 -10.62 -10.72 -9.25
N PHE A 66 -9.69 -11.63 -8.96
CA PHE A 66 -8.87 -11.60 -7.74
C PHE A 66 -7.64 -10.68 -7.89
N CYS A 67 -7.01 -10.71 -9.07
CA CYS A 67 -5.86 -9.86 -9.40
C CYS A 67 -6.17 -8.95 -10.58
N TRP A 68 -5.35 -7.91 -10.71
CA TRP A 68 -5.26 -7.10 -11.92
C TRP A 68 -4.44 -7.85 -12.98
N ASP A 69 -4.50 -7.39 -14.22
CA ASP A 69 -3.69 -7.89 -15.34
C ASP A 69 -2.56 -6.93 -15.74
N LYS A 70 -2.33 -5.92 -14.89
CA LYS A 70 -1.26 -4.94 -14.95
C LYS A 70 -1.05 -4.34 -13.55
N GLN A 71 0.03 -3.59 -13.38
CA GLN A 71 0.30 -2.87 -12.13
C GLN A 71 -0.93 -2.04 -11.71
N PRO A 72 -1.50 -2.30 -10.52
CA PRO A 72 -2.65 -1.53 -10.03
C PRO A 72 -2.29 -0.06 -9.86
N GLU A 73 -3.24 0.84 -10.11
CA GLU A 73 -3.00 2.28 -10.10
C GLU A 73 -2.54 2.81 -8.72
N TRP A 74 -2.85 2.11 -7.62
CA TRP A 74 -2.37 2.46 -6.28
C TRP A 74 -0.92 2.06 -6.01
N SER A 75 -0.29 1.21 -6.84
CA SER A 75 1.13 0.89 -6.75
C SER A 75 1.93 1.92 -7.54
N ALA A 76 2.49 2.91 -6.85
CA ALA A 76 3.26 3.99 -7.48
C ALA A 76 4.66 3.55 -7.94
N PHE A 77 5.33 2.73 -7.14
CA PHE A 77 6.68 2.23 -7.39
C PHE A 77 6.79 0.81 -6.82
N ARG A 78 7.55 -0.04 -7.51
CA ARG A 78 7.93 -1.40 -7.07
C ARG A 78 9.24 -1.77 -7.75
N GLU A 79 10.22 -2.25 -6.98
CA GLU A 79 11.51 -2.71 -7.49
C GLU A 79 12.01 -3.88 -6.64
N SER A 80 12.54 -4.90 -7.31
CA SER A 80 13.12 -6.10 -6.68
C SER A 80 14.62 -5.94 -6.47
N SER A 81 14.99 -5.07 -5.53
CA SER A 81 16.38 -4.92 -5.06
C SER A 81 16.42 -4.99 -3.55
N PHE A 82 17.56 -5.37 -2.99
CA PHE A 82 17.79 -5.19 -1.57
C PHE A 82 18.13 -3.74 -1.25
N GLY A 83 17.69 -3.27 -0.10
CA GLY A 83 17.82 -1.86 0.25
C GLY A 83 17.37 -1.52 1.66
N HIS A 84 17.28 -0.22 1.90
CA HIS A 84 16.73 0.34 3.13
C HIS A 84 16.10 1.70 2.86
N GLY A 85 15.19 2.09 3.75
CA GLY A 85 14.48 3.36 3.65
C GLY A 85 14.85 4.34 4.77
N ILE A 86 14.79 5.62 4.44
CA ILE A 86 14.99 6.74 5.36
C ILE A 86 13.78 7.66 5.24
N LEU A 87 13.18 8.02 6.39
CA LEU A 87 12.09 8.97 6.48
C LEU A 87 12.54 10.19 7.27
N GLU A 88 12.57 11.35 6.61
CA GLU A 88 12.96 12.62 7.22
C GLU A 88 11.74 13.52 7.38
N VAL A 89 11.26 13.67 8.61
CA VAL A 89 10.15 14.58 8.91
C VAL A 89 10.68 16.02 8.94
N VAL A 90 10.31 16.79 7.92
CA VAL A 90 10.80 18.17 7.75
C VAL A 90 10.01 19.12 8.64
N ASN A 91 8.68 18.99 8.65
CA ASN A 91 7.79 19.81 9.47
C ASN A 91 6.42 19.12 9.67
N SER A 92 5.42 19.86 10.15
CA SER A 92 4.09 19.33 10.46
C SER A 92 3.27 18.86 9.24
N THR A 93 3.71 19.18 8.01
CA THR A 93 3.01 18.80 6.77
C THR A 93 3.86 18.02 5.78
N TYR A 94 5.19 18.12 5.82
CA TYR A 94 6.11 17.48 4.88
C TYR A 94 7.01 16.47 5.57
N ALA A 95 7.13 15.29 4.96
CA ALA A 95 8.20 14.34 5.22
C ALA A 95 8.80 13.87 3.89
N LEU A 96 10.12 13.72 3.83
CA LEU A 96 10.83 13.14 2.69
C LEU A 96 11.01 11.66 2.94
N TRP A 97 10.50 10.82 2.04
CA TRP A 97 10.82 9.40 1.97
C TRP A 97 11.91 9.20 0.92
N THR A 98 12.93 8.44 1.27
CA THR A 98 13.98 8.01 0.35
C THR A 98 14.24 6.52 0.57
N TRP A 99 14.33 5.75 -0.50
CA TRP A 99 14.78 4.36 -0.46
C TRP A 99 16.08 4.22 -1.25
N HIS A 100 17.04 3.50 -0.66
CA HIS A 100 18.38 3.31 -1.19
C HIS A 100 18.64 1.83 -1.46
N ARG A 101 19.14 1.55 -2.66
CA ARG A 101 19.54 0.22 -3.09
C ARG A 101 20.91 -0.14 -2.56
N ASN A 102 21.10 -1.39 -2.18
CA ASN A 102 22.38 -1.88 -1.67
C ASN A 102 23.47 -1.90 -2.75
N GLN A 103 23.13 -2.01 -4.04
CA GLN A 103 24.10 -1.97 -5.13
C GLN A 103 24.65 -0.56 -5.43
N ASP A 104 24.04 0.49 -4.90
CA ASP A 104 24.36 1.87 -5.25
C ASP A 104 25.36 2.55 -4.28
N ILE A 105 26.02 1.78 -3.42
CA ILE A 105 26.87 2.27 -2.30
C ILE A 105 27.90 3.34 -2.70
N TYR A 106 28.41 3.32 -3.93
CA TYR A 106 29.44 4.26 -4.39
C TYR A 106 28.91 5.55 -5.01
N ASN A 107 27.60 5.70 -5.15
CA ASN A 107 26.99 6.87 -5.77
C ASN A 107 26.20 7.64 -4.70
N ASN A 108 26.84 8.65 -4.11
CA ASN A 108 26.32 9.42 -2.97
C ASN A 108 24.95 10.07 -3.24
N ASP A 109 24.59 10.33 -4.50
CA ASP A 109 23.31 10.92 -4.88
C ASP A 109 22.35 9.90 -5.53
N SER A 110 22.65 8.60 -5.41
CA SER A 110 21.77 7.55 -5.92
C SER A 110 20.67 7.21 -4.94
N HIS A 111 19.44 7.48 -5.38
CA HIS A 111 18.22 7.08 -4.70
C HIS A 111 17.49 6.10 -5.63
N GLY A 112 17.03 4.98 -5.08
CA GLY A 112 16.18 4.05 -5.83
C GLY A 112 14.77 4.62 -5.99
N ASP A 113 14.22 5.18 -4.91
CA ASP A 113 12.97 5.94 -4.89
C ASP A 113 13.11 7.14 -3.95
N GLN A 114 12.44 8.24 -4.28
CA GLN A 114 12.42 9.44 -3.44
C GLN A 114 11.14 10.23 -3.66
N ILE A 115 10.44 10.57 -2.57
CA ILE A 115 9.17 11.26 -2.66
C ILE A 115 8.83 12.08 -1.41
N TYR A 116 8.24 13.26 -1.60
CA TYR A 116 7.67 14.03 -0.50
C TYR A 116 6.27 13.52 -0.15
N ILE A 117 6.09 13.07 1.09
CA ILE A 117 4.80 12.75 1.68
C ILE A 117 4.25 14.03 2.31
N VAL A 118 3.27 14.64 1.63
CA VAL A 118 2.63 15.88 2.09
C VAL A 118 1.24 15.59 2.66
N ARG A 119 1.03 15.82 3.96
CA ARG A 119 -0.29 15.68 4.60
C ARG A 119 -1.09 16.98 4.52
N GLN A 120 -2.40 16.86 4.24
CA GLN A 120 -3.33 17.99 4.10
C GLN A 120 -4.39 17.96 5.21
N PRO A 121 -4.05 18.40 6.44
CA PRO A 121 -4.95 18.29 7.60
C PRO A 121 -6.27 19.03 7.38
N GLU A 122 -6.24 20.24 6.83
CA GLU A 122 -7.46 21.03 6.61
C GLU A 122 -8.43 20.37 5.63
N LEU A 123 -7.91 19.66 4.63
CA LEU A 123 -8.73 18.96 3.64
C LEU A 123 -9.29 17.66 4.22
N CYS A 124 -8.44 16.84 4.84
CA CYS A 124 -8.82 15.48 5.23
C CYS A 124 -9.50 15.38 6.60
N LEU A 125 -9.19 16.26 7.56
CA LEU A 125 -9.88 16.28 8.86
C LEU A 125 -11.30 16.86 8.74
N GLN A 126 -11.51 17.81 7.84
CA GLN A 126 -12.85 18.33 7.56
C GLN A 126 -13.73 17.29 6.87
N GLN A 127 -13.19 16.53 5.91
CA GLN A 127 -13.91 15.40 5.30
C GLN A 127 -14.34 14.38 6.36
N TRP A 128 -13.43 13.95 7.23
CA TRP A 128 -13.76 13.07 8.36
C TRP A 128 -14.85 13.62 9.28
N ARG A 129 -14.82 14.92 9.58
CA ARG A 129 -15.85 15.57 10.41
C ARG A 129 -17.21 15.62 9.70
N ARG A 130 -17.24 15.91 8.40
CA ARG A 130 -18.49 15.92 7.61
C ARG A 130 -19.10 14.52 7.49
N SER A 131 -18.30 13.50 7.16
CA SER A 131 -18.79 12.12 7.07
C SER A 131 -19.38 11.63 8.40
N ARG A 132 -18.80 12.03 9.55
CA ARG A 132 -19.33 11.67 10.88
C ARG A 132 -20.64 12.39 11.23
N LEU A 133 -20.84 13.62 10.73
CA LEU A 133 -22.09 14.35 10.93
C LEU A 133 -23.22 13.78 10.06
N GLU A 134 -22.90 13.32 8.85
CA GLU A 134 -23.86 12.67 7.94
C GLU A 134 -24.33 11.30 8.45
N THR A 135 -23.44 10.49 9.04
CA THR A 135 -23.82 9.20 9.66
C THR A 135 -24.74 9.35 10.87
N ASN A 136 -24.64 10.47 11.59
CA ASN A 136 -25.51 10.72 12.74
C ASN A 136 -26.94 11.13 12.34
N ASN A 137 -27.14 11.61 11.10
CA ASN A 137 -28.46 11.99 10.59
C ASN A 137 -29.17 10.88 9.80
N SER A 138 -28.48 9.79 9.43
CA SER A 138 -29.02 8.72 8.58
C SER A 138 -29.50 7.47 9.32
N GLY A 139 -29.53 7.45 10.66
CA GLY A 139 -30.17 6.39 11.44
C GLY A 139 -29.57 4.99 11.28
N HIS A 140 -28.44 4.83 10.59
CA HIS A 140 -27.65 3.61 10.58
C HIS A 140 -26.45 3.82 11.51
N GLY A 141 -26.39 3.00 12.57
CA GLY A 141 -25.35 3.07 13.59
C GLY A 141 -23.93 2.98 13.02
N PRO A 142 -22.91 3.34 13.80
CA PRO A 142 -21.54 3.38 13.33
C PRO A 142 -21.13 1.99 12.87
N THR A 143 -21.01 1.80 11.56
CA THR A 143 -20.24 0.67 11.03
C THR A 143 -18.82 0.86 11.55
N SER A 144 -18.37 -0.10 12.36
CA SER A 144 -16.99 -0.18 12.81
C SER A 144 -16.11 -0.10 11.55
N ILE A 145 -15.42 1.02 11.40
CA ILE A 145 -14.35 1.12 10.42
C ILE A 145 -13.28 0.17 10.96
N SER A 146 -13.28 -1.04 10.41
CA SER A 146 -12.31 -2.06 10.73
C SER A 146 -10.91 -1.49 10.53
N SER A 147 -10.03 -1.83 11.47
CA SER A 147 -8.62 -1.49 11.47
C SER A 147 -8.01 -1.67 10.08
N PRO A 148 -7.00 -0.85 9.70
CA PRO A 148 -6.37 -0.97 8.40
C PRO A 148 -5.87 -2.41 8.21
N LEU A 149 -6.39 -3.07 7.17
CA LEU A 149 -5.79 -4.28 6.63
C LEU A 149 -4.37 -3.91 6.23
N LYS A 150 -3.39 -4.37 7.02
CA LYS A 150 -2.01 -4.45 6.58
C LYS A 150 -1.99 -5.40 5.39
N PHE A 151 -1.77 -4.86 4.20
CA PHE A 151 -1.27 -5.67 3.10
C PHE A 151 0.18 -6.02 3.42
N GLN A 152 0.39 -7.20 4.01
CA GLN A 152 1.66 -7.91 3.88
C GLN A 152 1.56 -8.67 2.56
N ASN A 153 1.99 -8.05 1.47
CA ASN A 153 2.51 -8.82 0.34
C ASN A 153 4.03 -8.83 0.53
N GLY A 154 4.59 -10.03 0.67
CA GLY A 154 6.02 -10.23 0.88
C GLY A 154 6.35 -11.18 2.03
N LEU A 155 5.71 -12.34 2.06
CA LEU A 155 6.36 -13.59 2.47
C LEU A 155 5.84 -14.66 1.51
N SER A 156 6.46 -14.75 0.33
CA SER A 156 6.35 -15.94 -0.50
C SER A 156 7.23 -17.02 0.13
N LYS A 157 6.58 -18.07 0.63
CA LYS A 157 6.98 -19.45 0.33
C LYS A 157 5.76 -20.17 -0.22
#